data_AF-A0A958FTE6-F1
#
_entry.id   AF-A0A958FTE6-F1
#
_cell.length_a   1.000
_cell.length_b   1.000
_cell.length_c   1.000
_cell.angle_alpha   90.00
_cell.angle_beta   90.00
_cell.angle_gamma   90.00
#
_symmetry.space_group_name_H-M   'P 1'
#
loop_
_entity.id
_entity.type
_entity.pdbx_description
1 polymer ?
#
loop_
_entity_poly.entity_id
_entity_poly.type
_entity_poly.pdbx_seq_one_letter_code
_entity_poly.pdbx_strand_id
1 'polypeptide(L)'
;ENASGLGKAGNSIGGFTFQFSDGWWKYGQTKNLSVHDNNASWSNGGYQFDYAEGQNNMNEEWFGICAKGPTNAAGFYQNYPRAAYYALKKAHSFDPYAAGVSARSTQQYFSNISLMEAVLAARGDRAALVSEQTGAIRVSGIRLEMSTFSTGGDLITTPDNASPDERVYPNELGFGHMQSLYTQFEAKPTESVRGTVTLNFLGNVPENPIDEIFYENAGRARDVRTDEGNLEISSLNRVRIHQANISWNSRLFDLEGFYRTGHYHWGYEGDFFGLYPEANYGPNIDIYNGIAPVGFEVHGKKSLNGLKVAFGPELWWGANPAVLVKYARKLGGAEVTGIYHEDLDEQAPAVSSFAVPVPPTRRATLHVATEVGGLGIDLGGIWSGNTRVGDSFQIVDGTSGNYQVFQDDIESKDTFGGKIKFTFSKGRWNWYASGAAMGLVANGGADYTQTFTGWRLKDSGSGNQMNVLSGITYQMGNWQVAPNFLWQK
;
A
#
# COMPACT_ATOMS: atom_id res chain seq x y z
N GLU A 1 -19.13 -37.75 30.61
CA GLU A 1 -20.40 -38.25 31.19
C GLU A 1 -21.26 -39.08 30.22
N ASN A 2 -21.33 -38.77 28.92
CA ASN A 2 -22.06 -39.61 27.93
C ASN A 2 -21.26 -40.81 27.39
N ALA A 3 -20.06 -41.10 27.92
CA ALA A 3 -19.34 -42.32 27.58
C ALA A 3 -20.07 -43.54 28.16
N SER A 4 -19.89 -44.71 27.54
CA SER A 4 -20.47 -45.96 28.03
C SER A 4 -20.05 -46.23 29.48
N GLY A 5 -20.99 -46.70 30.32
CA GLY A 5 -20.72 -47.02 31.72
C GLY A 5 -20.75 -45.85 32.72
N LEU A 6 -20.95 -44.59 32.28
CA LEU A 6 -20.94 -43.41 33.15
C LEU A 6 -22.32 -42.89 33.58
N GLY A 7 -23.39 -43.65 33.33
CA GLY A 7 -24.73 -43.38 33.86
C GLY A 7 -25.57 -42.34 33.11
N LYS A 8 -25.12 -41.86 31.94
CA LYS A 8 -25.94 -41.08 30.99
C LYS A 8 -26.23 -41.90 29.72
N ALA A 9 -26.40 -41.24 28.57
CA ALA A 9 -26.89 -41.86 27.33
C ALA A 9 -25.94 -42.89 26.70
N GLY A 10 -24.65 -42.90 27.08
CA GLY A 10 -23.67 -43.89 26.58
C GLY A 10 -23.33 -43.77 25.10
N ASN A 11 -23.67 -42.66 24.45
CA ASN A 11 -23.57 -42.46 23.00
C ASN A 11 -22.39 -41.57 22.57
N SER A 12 -21.42 -41.30 23.45
CA SER A 12 -20.24 -40.50 23.13
C SER A 12 -18.97 -41.35 23.13
N ILE A 13 -18.24 -41.29 22.01
CA ILE A 13 -16.94 -41.96 21.81
C ILE A 13 -15.74 -41.00 21.87
N GLY A 14 -15.98 -39.72 22.19
CA GLY A 14 -14.95 -38.68 22.23
C GLY A 14 -15.22 -37.52 21.25
N GLY A 15 -14.17 -36.77 20.95
CA GLY A 15 -14.19 -35.62 20.03
C GLY A 15 -12.78 -35.13 19.69
N PHE A 16 -12.67 -34.30 18.66
CA PHE A 16 -11.40 -33.72 18.21
C PHE A 16 -11.37 -32.22 18.51
N THR A 17 -10.25 -31.74 19.05
CA THR A 17 -10.02 -30.32 19.27
C THR A 17 -9.75 -29.62 17.94
N PHE A 18 -10.64 -28.70 17.56
CA PHE A 18 -10.41 -27.79 16.45
C PHE A 18 -9.91 -26.44 16.99
N GLN A 19 -8.69 -25.99 16.74
CA GLN A 19 -7.61 -26.66 15.99
C GLN A 19 -6.28 -26.70 16.78
N PHE A 20 -5.37 -27.56 16.33
CA PHE A 20 -4.12 -27.82 17.04
C PHE A 20 -3.16 -26.62 17.00
N SER A 21 -2.82 -26.14 15.81
CA SER A 21 -1.96 -24.96 15.61
C SER A 21 -2.73 -23.80 15.00
N ASP A 22 -2.20 -22.58 15.12
CA ASP A 22 -2.82 -21.40 14.51
C ASP A 22 -3.05 -21.60 12.99
N GLY A 23 -4.24 -21.29 12.51
CA GLY A 23 -4.62 -21.32 11.10
C GLY A 23 -4.44 -19.92 10.52
N TRP A 24 -3.51 -19.80 9.58
CA TRP A 24 -3.19 -18.54 8.97
C TRP A 24 -4.17 -18.17 7.87
N TRP A 25 -5.29 -17.57 8.26
CA TRP A 25 -6.26 -17.01 7.33
C TRP A 25 -6.10 -15.49 7.35
N LYS A 26 -5.59 -14.95 6.25
CA LYS A 26 -4.98 -13.61 6.21
C LYS A 26 -6.00 -12.53 5.91
N TYR A 27 -6.07 -11.56 6.82
CA TYR A 27 -6.75 -10.29 6.58
C TYR A 27 -6.27 -9.66 5.25
N GLY A 28 -7.21 -9.34 4.38
CA GLY A 28 -6.93 -8.78 3.05
C GLY A 28 -6.39 -9.78 2.01
N GLN A 29 -6.25 -11.06 2.37
CA GLN A 29 -5.93 -12.24 1.54
C GLN A 29 -4.58 -12.24 0.78
N THR A 30 -4.09 -11.09 0.34
CA THR A 30 -2.87 -10.93 -0.48
C THR A 30 -1.83 -10.04 0.18
N LYS A 31 -2.15 -9.48 1.35
CA LYS A 31 -1.27 -8.58 2.12
C LYS A 31 -0.73 -9.30 3.35
N ASN A 32 0.45 -8.89 3.80
CA ASN A 32 1.03 -9.32 5.07
C ASN A 32 1.09 -10.85 5.27
N LEU A 33 1.30 -11.62 4.20
CA LEU A 33 1.22 -13.09 4.21
C LEU A 33 2.20 -13.77 5.18
N SER A 34 3.30 -13.09 5.51
CA SER A 34 4.33 -13.54 6.46
C SER A 34 4.13 -13.02 7.89
N VAL A 35 3.04 -12.30 8.15
CA VAL A 35 2.76 -11.62 9.43
C VAL A 35 1.59 -12.31 10.10
N HIS A 36 1.67 -12.55 11.40
CA HIS A 36 0.53 -12.96 12.20
C HIS A 36 -0.30 -11.71 12.54
N ASP A 37 -1.40 -11.49 11.81
CA ASP A 37 -2.17 -10.25 11.87
C ASP A 37 -3.30 -10.34 12.91
N ASN A 38 -3.24 -9.54 13.97
CA ASN A 38 -4.27 -9.55 15.01
C ASN A 38 -5.46 -8.62 14.70
N ASN A 39 -5.57 -8.07 13.49
CA ASN A 39 -6.61 -7.14 13.11
C ASN A 39 -8.03 -7.74 13.17
N ALA A 40 -8.93 -7.05 13.86
CA ALA A 40 -10.35 -7.40 13.87
C ALA A 40 -11.06 -6.76 12.66
N SER A 41 -11.52 -7.56 11.71
CA SER A 41 -12.07 -7.07 10.44
C SER A 41 -13.60 -7.01 10.38
N TRP A 42 -14.34 -7.69 11.28
CA TRP A 42 -15.79 -7.55 11.37
C TRP A 42 -16.35 -7.70 12.78
N SER A 43 -17.64 -7.39 12.94
CA SER A 43 -18.38 -7.47 14.19
C SER A 43 -19.30 -8.69 14.23
N ASN A 44 -19.38 -9.36 15.38
CA ASN A 44 -20.27 -10.49 15.62
C ASN A 44 -20.80 -10.47 17.06
N GLY A 45 -22.11 -10.22 17.20
CA GLY A 45 -22.83 -10.18 18.48
C GLY A 45 -22.98 -11.53 19.18
N GLY A 46 -22.62 -12.65 18.52
CA GLY A 46 -22.61 -13.97 19.14
C GLY A 46 -21.55 -14.13 20.25
N TYR A 47 -20.51 -13.28 20.26
CA TYR A 47 -19.42 -13.31 21.23
C TYR A 47 -19.56 -12.16 22.24
N GLN A 48 -20.49 -12.31 23.18
CA GLN A 48 -20.93 -11.23 24.07
C GLN A 48 -19.82 -10.62 24.96
N PHE A 49 -18.76 -11.37 25.27
CA PHE A 49 -17.66 -10.88 26.10
C PHE A 49 -16.76 -9.88 25.36
N ASP A 50 -16.62 -10.05 24.04
CA ASP A 50 -15.72 -9.24 23.20
C ASP A 50 -16.50 -8.26 22.31
N TYR A 51 -17.82 -8.41 22.22
CA TYR A 51 -18.68 -7.55 21.41
C TYR A 51 -18.87 -6.18 22.05
N ALA A 52 -18.57 -5.14 21.28
CA ALA A 52 -18.99 -3.78 21.56
C ALA A 52 -19.65 -3.21 20.31
N GLU A 53 -20.81 -2.57 20.49
CA GLU A 53 -21.55 -1.97 19.39
C GLU A 53 -20.67 -0.97 18.61
N GLY A 54 -20.68 -1.09 17.29
CA GLY A 54 -19.85 -0.29 16.39
C GLY A 54 -18.35 -0.65 16.40
N GLN A 55 -17.96 -1.78 16.99
CA GLN A 55 -16.58 -2.29 16.95
C GLN A 55 -16.50 -3.68 16.35
N ASN A 56 -15.40 -3.92 15.63
CA ASN A 56 -15.02 -5.24 15.20
C ASN A 56 -14.46 -6.02 16.40
N ASN A 57 -14.88 -7.27 16.53
CA ASN A 57 -14.42 -8.21 17.56
C ASN A 57 -14.03 -9.56 16.97
N MET A 58 -14.11 -9.71 15.65
CA MET A 58 -13.74 -10.92 14.94
C MET A 58 -12.47 -10.71 14.14
N ASN A 59 -11.52 -11.62 14.32
CA ASN A 59 -10.30 -11.71 13.54
C ASN A 59 -10.44 -12.81 12.47
N GLU A 60 -9.84 -12.58 11.30
CA GLU A 60 -9.71 -13.57 10.24
C GLU A 60 -8.75 -14.71 10.61
N GLU A 61 -7.71 -14.46 11.40
CA GLU A 61 -6.76 -15.47 11.90
C GLU A 61 -7.42 -16.43 12.90
N TRP A 62 -7.12 -17.73 12.79
CA TRP A 62 -7.72 -18.77 13.64
C TRP A 62 -6.72 -19.25 14.69
N PHE A 63 -6.92 -18.91 15.96
CA PHE A 63 -5.99 -19.26 17.03
C PHE A 63 -6.17 -20.71 17.49
N GLY A 64 -5.12 -21.51 17.33
CA GLY A 64 -5.09 -22.91 17.79
C GLY A 64 -4.67 -23.01 19.25
N ILE A 65 -4.69 -24.24 19.80
CA ILE A 65 -4.19 -24.49 21.17
C ILE A 65 -2.66 -24.39 21.28
N CYS A 66 -1.97 -24.33 20.14
CA CYS A 66 -0.55 -24.03 20.01
C CYS A 66 -0.35 -22.83 19.07
N ALA A 67 0.46 -21.87 19.49
CA ALA A 67 0.85 -20.74 18.67
C ALA A 67 1.92 -21.14 17.64
N LYS A 68 1.88 -20.57 16.43
CA LYS A 68 2.91 -20.81 15.41
C LYS A 68 4.11 -19.86 15.57
N GLY A 69 5.31 -20.43 15.53
CA GLY A 69 6.57 -19.72 15.41
C GLY A 69 6.86 -19.23 13.99
N PRO A 70 7.99 -18.53 13.81
CA PRO A 70 8.47 -18.16 12.49
C PRO A 70 8.78 -19.41 11.65
N THR A 71 8.56 -19.30 10.35
CA THR A 71 8.93 -20.34 9.39
C THR A 71 10.42 -20.25 9.09
N ASN A 72 11.13 -21.38 9.17
CA ASN A 72 12.53 -21.49 8.81
C ASN A 72 12.70 -21.62 7.28
N ALA A 73 13.96 -21.59 6.81
CA ALA A 73 14.28 -21.66 5.38
C ALA A 73 13.77 -22.93 4.66
N ALA A 74 13.48 -24.00 5.40
CA ALA A 74 12.93 -25.24 4.86
C ALA A 74 11.40 -25.30 4.90
N GLY A 75 10.72 -24.23 5.31
CA GLY A 75 9.26 -24.18 5.37
C GLY A 75 8.65 -24.75 6.66
N PHE A 76 9.47 -25.13 7.65
CA PHE A 76 8.99 -25.65 8.94
C PHE A 76 8.89 -24.55 10.00
N TYR A 77 8.02 -24.73 10.99
CA TYR A 77 7.86 -23.80 12.10
C TYR A 77 7.70 -24.57 13.41
N GLN A 78 8.17 -23.98 14.51
CA GLN A 78 7.96 -24.50 15.85
C GLN A 78 6.54 -24.15 16.32
N ASN A 79 5.90 -25.06 17.06
CA ASN A 79 4.63 -24.79 17.73
C ASN A 79 4.87 -24.56 19.23
N TYR A 80 4.20 -23.56 19.80
CA TYR A 80 4.33 -23.16 21.20
C TYR A 80 3.01 -23.38 21.91
N PRO A 81 2.93 -24.36 22.82
CA PRO A 81 1.72 -24.64 23.60
C PRO A 81 1.12 -23.41 24.29
N ARG A 82 -0.18 -23.20 24.13
CA ARG A 82 -0.95 -22.22 24.92
C ARG A 82 -1.50 -22.87 26.20
N ALA A 83 -2.06 -22.07 27.10
CA ALA A 83 -2.68 -22.59 28.32
C ALA A 83 -3.74 -23.67 28.03
N ALA A 84 -4.52 -23.50 26.95
CA ALA A 84 -5.49 -24.48 26.51
C ALA A 84 -4.87 -25.87 26.22
N TYR A 85 -3.67 -25.92 25.62
CA TYR A 85 -2.97 -27.18 25.38
C TYR A 85 -2.67 -27.91 26.70
N TYR A 86 -2.15 -27.22 27.70
CA TYR A 86 -1.82 -27.84 28.99
C TYR A 86 -3.07 -28.29 29.77
N ALA A 87 -4.14 -27.52 29.72
CA ALA A 87 -5.42 -27.91 30.31
C ALA A 87 -6.00 -29.15 29.60
N LEU A 88 -6.00 -29.15 28.26
CA LEU A 88 -6.47 -30.28 27.46
C LEU A 88 -5.59 -31.53 27.62
N LYS A 89 -4.28 -31.37 27.75
CA LYS A 89 -3.36 -32.48 28.04
C LYS A 89 -3.76 -33.21 29.32
N LYS A 90 -4.09 -32.47 30.38
CA LYS A 90 -4.64 -33.05 31.62
C LYS A 90 -5.99 -33.71 31.35
N ALA A 91 -6.93 -33.02 30.70
CA ALA A 91 -8.24 -33.58 30.36
C ALA A 91 -8.16 -34.91 29.58
N HIS A 92 -7.29 -35.00 28.58
CA HIS A 92 -7.09 -36.19 27.75
C HIS A 92 -6.35 -37.34 28.47
N SER A 93 -5.77 -37.09 29.66
CA SER A 93 -5.17 -38.14 30.48
C SER A 93 -6.22 -38.90 31.30
N PHE A 94 -7.48 -38.45 31.30
CA PHE A 94 -8.58 -39.14 31.97
C PHE A 94 -9.04 -40.36 31.18
N ASP A 95 -8.97 -41.54 31.78
CA ASP A 95 -9.57 -42.76 31.25
C ASP A 95 -11.00 -42.93 31.78
N PRO A 96 -12.05 -42.70 30.96
CA PRO A 96 -13.43 -42.86 31.40
C PRO A 96 -13.84 -44.32 31.63
N TYR A 97 -13.04 -45.31 31.22
CA TYR A 97 -13.33 -46.73 31.33
C TYR A 97 -12.54 -47.44 32.44
N ALA A 98 -11.68 -46.71 33.15
CA ALA A 98 -10.93 -47.26 34.28
C ALA A 98 -11.87 -47.74 35.40
N ALA A 99 -11.43 -48.78 36.12
CA ALA A 99 -12.20 -49.34 37.22
C ALA A 99 -12.46 -48.29 38.31
N GLY A 100 -13.71 -48.18 38.76
CA GLY A 100 -14.13 -47.24 39.81
C GLY A 100 -14.44 -45.83 39.32
N VAL A 101 -14.39 -45.56 38.01
CA VAL A 101 -14.81 -44.27 37.45
C VAL A 101 -16.34 -44.16 37.46
N SER A 102 -16.84 -42.99 37.88
CA SER A 102 -18.26 -42.65 37.94
C SER A 102 -18.49 -41.23 37.45
N ALA A 103 -19.75 -40.82 37.27
CA ALA A 103 -20.08 -39.43 36.93
C ALA A 103 -19.52 -38.43 37.96
N ARG A 104 -19.56 -38.77 39.26
CA ARG A 104 -19.04 -37.92 40.34
C ARG A 104 -17.52 -37.79 40.29
N SER A 105 -16.79 -38.89 40.13
CA SER A 105 -15.33 -38.83 40.03
C SER A 105 -14.87 -38.14 38.74
N THR A 106 -15.65 -38.24 37.66
CA THR A 106 -15.43 -37.46 36.43
C THR A 106 -15.51 -35.97 36.73
N GLN A 107 -16.59 -35.48 37.34
CA GLN A 107 -16.74 -34.06 37.68
C GLN A 107 -15.60 -33.56 38.58
N GLN A 108 -15.23 -34.36 39.58
CA GLN A 108 -14.14 -34.04 40.50
C GLN A 108 -12.77 -33.98 39.79
N TYR A 109 -12.52 -34.85 38.82
CA TYR A 109 -11.29 -34.82 38.03
C TYR A 109 -11.16 -33.50 37.26
N PHE A 110 -12.21 -33.11 36.53
CA PHE A 110 -12.20 -31.89 35.72
C PHE A 110 -12.18 -30.62 36.58
N SER A 111 -12.81 -30.61 37.76
CA SER A 111 -12.73 -29.46 38.68
C SER A 111 -11.33 -29.24 39.25
N ASN A 112 -10.49 -30.27 39.28
CA ASN A 112 -9.10 -30.19 39.75
C ASN A 112 -8.12 -29.69 38.67
N ILE A 113 -8.56 -29.51 37.42
CA ILE A 113 -7.72 -28.94 36.37
C ILE A 113 -7.56 -27.43 36.64
N SER A 114 -6.43 -27.04 37.23
CA SER A 114 -6.08 -25.64 37.45
C SER A 114 -5.74 -24.93 36.14
N LEU A 115 -6.56 -23.95 35.76
CA LEU A 115 -6.30 -23.07 34.62
C LEU A 115 -5.08 -22.18 34.87
N MET A 116 -4.85 -21.77 36.12
CA MET A 116 -3.72 -20.90 36.45
C MET A 116 -2.37 -21.63 36.30
N GLU A 117 -2.31 -22.92 36.65
CA GLU A 117 -1.13 -23.74 36.37
C GLU A 117 -0.88 -23.88 34.87
N ALA A 118 -1.94 -24.06 34.07
CA ALA A 118 -1.83 -24.15 32.63
C ALA A 118 -1.32 -22.83 32.00
N VAL A 119 -1.76 -21.68 32.53
CA VAL A 119 -1.23 -20.36 32.16
C VAL A 119 0.25 -20.23 32.54
N LEU A 120 0.63 -20.67 33.74
CA LEU A 120 2.02 -20.60 34.19
C LEU A 120 2.93 -21.48 33.32
N ALA A 121 2.51 -22.69 32.98
CA ALA A 121 3.23 -23.56 32.05
C ALA A 121 3.42 -22.90 30.69
N ALA A 122 2.35 -22.35 30.12
CA ALA A 122 2.39 -21.67 28.82
C ALA A 122 3.20 -20.36 28.80
N ARG A 123 3.54 -19.76 29.97
CA ARG A 123 4.39 -18.56 30.00
C ARG A 123 5.80 -18.84 29.48
N GLY A 124 6.33 -20.04 29.73
CA GLY A 124 7.64 -20.45 29.23
C GLY A 124 7.65 -20.50 27.69
N ASP A 125 6.67 -21.17 27.09
CA ASP A 125 6.54 -21.27 25.64
C ASP A 125 6.21 -19.92 25.00
N ARG A 126 5.39 -19.09 25.65
CA ARG A 126 5.14 -17.71 25.19
C ARG A 126 6.42 -16.89 25.23
N ALA A 127 7.23 -16.99 26.28
CA ALA A 127 8.50 -16.29 26.36
C ALA A 127 9.49 -16.78 25.29
N ALA A 128 9.53 -18.08 25.00
CA ALA A 128 10.33 -18.65 23.92
C ALA A 128 9.85 -18.16 22.55
N LEU A 129 8.55 -18.19 22.29
CA LEU A 129 7.93 -17.65 21.07
C LEU A 129 8.27 -16.17 20.89
N VAL A 130 8.13 -15.38 21.95
CA VAL A 130 8.47 -13.95 21.93
C VAL A 130 9.98 -13.78 21.74
N SER A 131 10.83 -14.56 22.38
CA SER A 131 12.28 -14.51 22.12
C SER A 131 12.61 -14.82 20.66
N GLU A 132 11.89 -15.75 20.04
CA GLU A 132 12.10 -16.16 18.65
C GLU A 132 11.47 -15.20 17.62
N GLN A 133 10.34 -14.57 17.97
CA GLN A 133 9.66 -13.57 17.15
C GLN A 133 10.25 -12.16 17.33
N THR A 134 10.85 -11.88 18.48
CA THR A 134 11.04 -10.53 19.04
C THR A 134 12.39 -10.42 19.76
N GLY A 135 13.45 -10.24 18.97
CA GLY A 135 14.16 -8.99 19.20
C GLY A 135 13.16 -7.88 18.88
N ALA A 136 12.88 -6.94 19.79
CA ALA A 136 12.05 -5.75 19.48
C ALA A 136 12.50 -5.06 18.18
N ILE A 137 13.74 -5.32 17.78
CA ILE A 137 14.35 -5.09 16.48
C ILE A 137 14.89 -6.44 15.97
N ARG A 138 14.65 -6.78 14.71
CA ARG A 138 15.22 -7.94 14.01
C ARG A 138 15.67 -7.58 12.61
N VAL A 139 16.63 -8.34 12.06
CA VAL A 139 16.91 -8.32 10.62
C VAL A 139 15.83 -9.15 9.93
N SER A 140 14.96 -8.51 9.16
CA SER A 140 13.84 -9.16 8.46
C SER A 140 14.17 -9.57 7.03
N GLY A 141 15.26 -9.04 6.45
CA GLY A 141 15.69 -9.40 5.11
C GLY A 141 17.12 -8.96 4.80
N ILE A 142 17.81 -9.75 3.99
CA ILE A 142 19.12 -9.44 3.42
C ILE A 142 19.05 -9.74 1.93
N ARG A 143 19.40 -8.76 1.09
CA ARG A 143 19.49 -8.90 -0.37
C ARG A 143 20.86 -8.42 -0.83
N LEU A 144 21.58 -9.27 -1.56
CA LEU A 144 22.85 -8.94 -2.18
C LEU A 144 22.65 -8.87 -3.69
N GLU A 145 23.03 -7.74 -4.28
CA GLU A 145 22.98 -7.51 -5.72
C GLU A 145 24.41 -7.36 -6.24
N MET A 146 24.76 -8.26 -7.15
CA MET A 146 26.04 -8.25 -7.87
C MET A 146 25.72 -8.19 -9.36
N SER A 147 26.22 -7.15 -10.03
CA SER A 147 26.04 -6.98 -11.46
C SER A 147 27.40 -6.88 -12.15
N THR A 148 27.49 -7.38 -13.37
CA THR A 148 28.68 -7.25 -14.22
C THR A 148 28.28 -6.50 -15.48
N PHE A 149 29.07 -5.51 -15.86
CA PHE A 149 28.86 -4.67 -17.03
C PHE A 149 29.94 -5.00 -18.06
N SER A 150 29.59 -4.94 -19.34
CA SER A 150 30.53 -5.03 -20.44
C SER A 150 30.25 -3.89 -21.39
N THR A 151 31.23 -3.00 -21.56
CA THR A 151 31.10 -1.79 -22.37
C THR A 151 32.02 -1.89 -23.57
N GLY A 152 31.46 -1.69 -24.76
CA GLY A 152 32.16 -1.82 -26.05
C GLY A 152 31.27 -1.41 -27.23
N GLY A 153 31.87 -1.15 -28.38
CA GLY A 153 31.18 -0.77 -29.62
C GLY A 153 32.07 0.04 -30.57
N ASP A 154 31.64 0.15 -31.83
CA ASP A 154 32.45 0.76 -32.91
C ASP A 154 32.12 2.25 -33.17
N LEU A 155 31.09 2.80 -32.52
CA LEU A 155 30.61 4.18 -32.67
C LEU A 155 30.32 4.82 -31.31
N ILE A 156 31.29 4.76 -30.42
CA ILE A 156 31.19 5.28 -29.05
C ILE A 156 32.30 6.29 -28.76
N THR A 157 32.04 7.21 -27.82
CA THR A 157 33.01 8.18 -27.31
C THR A 157 33.73 7.71 -26.05
N THR A 158 33.36 6.53 -25.53
CA THR A 158 34.01 5.91 -24.38
C THR A 158 35.45 5.51 -24.74
N PRO A 159 36.46 5.91 -23.94
CA PRO A 159 37.85 5.60 -24.24
C PRO A 159 38.18 4.13 -23.91
N ASP A 160 39.28 3.60 -24.48
CA ASP A 160 39.72 2.23 -24.18
C ASP A 160 40.16 2.04 -22.71
N ASN A 161 40.71 3.09 -22.07
CA ASN A 161 41.20 3.07 -20.70
C ASN A 161 40.83 4.37 -19.98
N ALA A 162 40.64 4.29 -18.65
CA ALA A 162 40.34 5.47 -17.82
C ALA A 162 41.49 6.48 -17.82
N SER A 163 41.15 7.77 -17.97
CA SER A 163 42.10 8.87 -17.84
C SER A 163 42.27 9.26 -16.36
N PRO A 164 43.50 9.41 -15.84
CA PRO A 164 43.72 9.93 -14.49
C PRO A 164 43.46 11.44 -14.39
N ASP A 165 43.44 12.15 -15.52
CA ASP A 165 43.35 13.62 -15.58
C ASP A 165 41.93 14.11 -15.89
N GLU A 166 41.05 13.24 -16.37
CA GLU A 166 39.67 13.59 -16.75
C GLU A 166 38.67 12.56 -16.23
N ARG A 167 37.66 13.03 -15.49
CA ARG A 167 36.55 12.20 -15.01
C ARG A 167 35.38 12.28 -15.98
N VAL A 168 35.31 11.30 -16.87
CA VAL A 168 34.21 11.12 -17.83
C VAL A 168 33.53 9.79 -17.57
N TYR A 169 32.21 9.74 -17.77
CA TYR A 169 31.43 8.51 -17.72
C TYR A 169 30.81 8.28 -19.11
N PRO A 170 30.85 7.06 -19.64
CA PRO A 170 31.63 5.91 -19.17
C PRO A 170 33.15 6.16 -19.27
N ASN A 171 33.92 5.70 -18.30
CA ASN A 171 35.36 6.05 -18.21
C ASN A 171 36.30 5.11 -18.99
N GLU A 172 35.89 3.89 -19.32
CA GLU A 172 36.71 2.92 -20.07
C GLU A 172 35.87 1.83 -20.76
N LEU A 173 36.45 1.11 -21.73
CA LEU A 173 35.86 -0.11 -22.29
C LEU A 173 36.21 -1.34 -21.46
N GLY A 174 35.41 -2.40 -21.61
CA GLY A 174 35.67 -3.69 -20.98
C GLY A 174 34.71 -4.00 -19.83
N PHE A 175 35.17 -4.83 -18.89
CA PHE A 175 34.33 -5.38 -17.83
C PHE A 175 34.37 -4.54 -16.56
N GLY A 176 33.20 -4.17 -16.06
CA GLY A 176 33.01 -3.56 -14.74
C GLY A 176 32.11 -4.42 -13.87
N HIS A 177 32.02 -4.13 -12.58
CA HIS A 177 31.08 -4.81 -11.70
C HIS A 177 30.52 -3.87 -10.62
N MET A 178 29.32 -4.17 -10.14
CA MET A 178 28.64 -3.45 -9.06
C MET A 178 28.34 -4.40 -7.92
N GLN A 179 28.42 -3.88 -6.70
CA GLN A 179 28.06 -4.61 -5.48
C GLN A 179 27.19 -3.72 -4.60
N SER A 180 26.02 -4.22 -4.24
CA SER A 180 25.02 -3.50 -3.44
C SER A 180 24.41 -4.47 -2.42
N LEU A 181 24.47 -4.15 -1.14
CA LEU A 181 23.90 -4.95 -0.06
C LEU A 181 22.74 -4.19 0.58
N TYR A 182 21.58 -4.82 0.65
CA TYR A 182 20.39 -4.29 1.28
C TYR A 182 20.07 -5.11 2.52
N THR A 183 19.99 -4.43 3.67
CA THR A 183 19.63 -5.06 4.94
C THR A 183 18.37 -4.39 5.48
N GLN A 184 17.30 -5.16 5.63
CA GLN A 184 16.05 -4.70 6.20
C GLN A 184 16.00 -5.03 7.69
N PHE A 185 15.67 -4.01 8.48
CA PHE A 185 15.42 -4.11 9.90
C PHE A 185 13.93 -3.89 10.14
N GLU A 186 13.33 -4.74 10.96
CA GLU A 186 11.96 -4.59 11.43
C GLU A 186 11.95 -4.33 12.92
N ALA A 187 11.16 -3.35 13.35
CA ALA A 187 10.88 -3.07 14.75
C ALA A 187 9.39 -3.28 15.04
N LYS A 188 9.09 -4.01 16.13
CA LYS A 188 7.72 -4.23 16.62
C LYS A 188 7.68 -4.04 18.14
N PRO A 189 7.73 -2.78 18.63
CA PRO A 189 7.78 -2.49 20.06
C PRO A 189 6.47 -2.86 20.79
N THR A 190 5.35 -2.88 20.08
CA THR A 190 4.03 -3.29 20.60
C THR A 190 3.27 -4.07 19.53
N GLU A 191 2.14 -4.70 19.87
CA GLU A 191 1.30 -5.36 18.88
C GLU A 191 0.67 -4.39 17.86
N SER A 192 0.50 -3.12 18.23
CA SER A 192 -0.15 -2.09 17.41
C SER A 192 0.80 -1.25 16.56
N VAL A 193 2.12 -1.34 16.79
CA VAL A 193 3.12 -0.54 16.06
C VAL A 193 4.13 -1.46 15.41
N ARG A 194 4.35 -1.27 14.10
CA ARG A 194 5.37 -1.96 13.33
C ARG A 194 6.08 -0.96 12.42
N GLY A 195 7.39 -1.06 12.30
CA GLY A 195 8.16 -0.26 11.36
C GLY A 195 9.23 -1.10 10.68
N THR A 196 9.53 -0.79 9.43
CA THR A 196 10.64 -1.38 8.70
C THR A 196 11.53 -0.29 8.10
N VAL A 197 12.82 -0.53 8.08
CA VAL A 197 13.80 0.30 7.39
C VAL A 197 14.77 -0.59 6.64
N THR A 198 14.98 -0.32 5.37
CA THR A 198 16.00 -0.97 4.57
C THR A 198 17.17 -0.03 4.39
N LEU A 199 18.35 -0.46 4.82
CA LEU A 199 19.60 0.22 4.56
C LEU A 199 20.26 -0.40 3.33
N ASN A 200 20.74 0.44 2.43
CA ASN A 200 21.61 0.06 1.33
C ASN A 200 23.07 0.37 1.71
N PHE A 201 23.95 -0.59 1.46
CA PHE A 201 25.39 -0.53 1.64
C PHE A 201 26.05 -0.74 0.28
N LEU A 202 26.73 0.29 -0.22
CA LEU A 202 27.40 0.27 -1.52
C LEU A 202 28.81 -0.31 -1.39
N GLY A 203 29.07 -1.38 -2.13
CA GLY A 203 30.42 -1.91 -2.40
C GLY A 203 31.03 -1.21 -3.61
N ASN A 204 31.55 -1.97 -4.57
CA ASN A 204 32.06 -1.38 -5.82
C ASN A 204 30.92 -0.73 -6.63
N VAL A 205 31.16 0.48 -7.16
CA VAL A 205 30.26 1.17 -8.08
C VAL A 205 31.01 1.32 -9.41
N PRO A 206 30.49 0.76 -10.51
CA PRO A 206 31.20 0.77 -11.78
C PRO A 206 31.12 2.15 -12.44
N GLU A 207 32.19 2.50 -13.14
CA GLU A 207 32.37 3.79 -13.83
C GLU A 207 32.28 3.65 -15.36
N ASN A 208 32.37 2.43 -15.87
CA ASN A 208 32.27 2.10 -17.28
C ASN A 208 30.88 1.77 -17.84
N PRO A 209 29.74 1.69 -17.11
CA PRO A 209 28.44 1.45 -17.74
C PRO A 209 28.00 2.62 -18.64
N ILE A 210 27.47 2.31 -19.82
CA ILE A 210 26.85 3.29 -20.75
C ILE A 210 25.64 3.97 -20.12
N ASP A 211 24.83 3.21 -19.38
CA ASP A 211 23.73 3.78 -18.63
C ASP A 211 24.26 4.44 -17.34
N GLU A 212 24.16 5.76 -17.29
CA GLU A 212 24.58 6.56 -16.14
C GLU A 212 23.49 6.70 -15.07
N ILE A 213 22.27 6.21 -15.34
CA ILE A 213 21.07 6.45 -14.53
C ILE A 213 20.71 5.18 -13.74
N PHE A 214 21.31 5.03 -12.56
CA PHE A 214 21.03 3.93 -11.62
C PHE A 214 21.28 4.34 -10.18
N TYR A 215 20.61 3.69 -9.23
CA TYR A 215 20.57 4.08 -7.83
C TYR A 215 21.97 4.20 -7.17
N GLU A 216 22.85 3.24 -7.44
CA GLU A 216 24.19 3.15 -6.87
C GLU A 216 25.16 4.22 -7.39
N ASN A 217 24.82 4.95 -8.48
CA ASN A 217 25.66 6.01 -9.04
C ASN A 217 25.94 7.14 -8.04
N ALA A 218 25.09 7.28 -7.02
CA ALA A 218 25.26 8.23 -5.93
C ALA A 218 26.53 7.99 -5.10
N GLY A 219 27.12 6.79 -5.22
CA GLY A 219 28.38 6.41 -4.58
C GLY A 219 29.65 6.70 -5.38
N ARG A 220 29.52 7.21 -6.62
CA ARG A 220 30.67 7.63 -7.44
C ARG A 220 31.36 8.85 -6.81
N ALA A 221 32.68 8.95 -7.01
CA ALA A 221 33.46 10.08 -6.52
C ALA A 221 33.05 11.38 -7.23
N ARG A 222 33.06 12.50 -6.50
CA ARG A 222 32.76 13.83 -7.06
C ARG A 222 33.87 14.81 -6.70
N ASP A 223 34.22 15.65 -7.66
CA ASP A 223 35.16 16.74 -7.42
C ASP A 223 34.37 17.99 -7.02
N VAL A 224 34.72 18.54 -5.87
CA VAL A 224 34.12 19.78 -5.37
C VAL A 224 35.19 20.86 -5.38
N ARG A 225 34.89 21.97 -6.04
CA ARG A 225 35.78 23.14 -6.07
C ARG A 225 35.71 23.86 -4.73
N THR A 226 36.83 23.93 -4.03
CA THR A 226 36.98 24.69 -2.78
C THR A 226 37.88 25.91 -3.00
N ASP A 227 37.95 26.79 -2.01
CA ASP A 227 38.84 27.97 -2.03
C ASP A 227 40.33 27.57 -2.06
N GLU A 228 40.66 26.31 -1.76
CA GLU A 228 42.01 25.75 -1.71
C GLU A 228 42.36 24.87 -2.93
N GLY A 229 41.40 24.63 -3.84
CA GLY A 229 41.56 23.79 -5.03
C GLY A 229 40.41 22.81 -5.25
N ASN A 230 40.53 21.89 -6.21
CA ASN A 230 39.55 20.81 -6.36
C ASN A 230 39.82 19.73 -5.29
N LEU A 231 38.82 19.46 -4.45
CA LEU A 231 38.84 18.37 -3.49
C LEU A 231 38.03 17.19 -4.04
N GLU A 232 38.68 16.04 -4.18
CA GLU A 232 37.98 14.80 -4.50
C GLU A 232 37.27 14.28 -3.24
N ILE A 233 35.94 14.16 -3.32
CA ILE A 233 35.15 13.49 -2.31
C ILE A 233 34.89 12.06 -2.79
N SER A 234 35.69 11.14 -2.27
CA SER A 234 35.48 9.70 -2.46
C SER A 234 34.48 9.15 -1.43
N SER A 235 33.79 8.07 -1.79
CA SER A 235 32.89 7.34 -0.87
C SER A 235 31.68 8.12 -0.37
N LEU A 236 31.07 8.93 -1.23
CA LEU A 236 29.76 9.51 -0.97
C LEU A 236 28.70 8.41 -0.78
N ASN A 237 27.71 8.64 0.09
CA ASN A 237 26.46 7.88 0.09
C ASN A 237 26.60 6.35 0.20
N ARG A 238 27.72 5.84 0.73
CA ARG A 238 27.98 4.39 0.84
C ARG A 238 27.00 3.66 1.75
N VAL A 239 26.33 4.39 2.64
CA VAL A 239 25.20 3.89 3.43
C VAL A 239 24.03 4.85 3.28
N ARG A 240 22.88 4.35 2.82
CA ARG A 240 21.65 5.14 2.65
C ARG A 240 20.43 4.37 3.12
N ILE A 241 19.41 5.10 3.57
CA ILE A 241 18.08 4.53 3.71
C ILE A 241 17.52 4.35 2.30
N HIS A 242 17.25 3.10 1.92
CA HIS A 242 16.67 2.73 0.62
C HIS A 242 15.15 2.84 0.64
N GLN A 243 14.50 2.36 1.71
CA GLN A 243 13.05 2.44 1.91
C GLN A 243 12.72 2.34 3.39
N ALA A 244 11.59 2.88 3.80
CA ALA A 244 11.06 2.70 5.14
C ALA A 244 9.53 2.71 5.14
N ASN A 245 8.94 1.96 6.08
CA ASN A 245 7.53 2.04 6.38
C ASN A 245 7.27 2.05 7.89
N ILE A 246 6.12 2.59 8.29
CA ILE A 246 5.62 2.48 9.65
C ILE A 246 4.10 2.30 9.60
N SER A 247 3.59 1.37 10.40
CA SER A 247 2.16 1.21 10.63
C SER A 247 1.86 1.32 12.12
N TRP A 248 0.80 2.04 12.44
CA TRP A 248 0.30 2.21 13.79
C TRP A 248 -1.22 2.08 13.82
N ASN A 249 -1.69 0.94 14.33
CA ASN A 249 -3.10 0.67 14.56
C ASN A 249 -3.52 1.14 15.95
N SER A 250 -4.27 2.24 15.99
CA SER A 250 -4.82 2.81 17.22
C SER A 250 -6.34 2.59 17.30
N ARG A 251 -6.90 2.85 18.49
CA ARG A 251 -8.34 2.77 18.74
C ARG A 251 -9.13 3.79 17.90
N LEU A 252 -8.54 4.96 17.62
CA LEU A 252 -9.19 6.08 16.95
C LEU A 252 -8.71 6.29 15.52
N PHE A 253 -7.60 5.67 15.12
CA PHE A 253 -7.06 5.81 13.77
C PHE A 253 -6.16 4.64 13.38
N ASP A 254 -5.94 4.45 12.09
CA ASP A 254 -4.75 3.78 11.55
C ASP A 254 -3.82 4.84 10.95
N LEU A 255 -2.52 4.72 11.19
CA LEU A 255 -1.49 5.56 10.57
C LEU A 255 -0.54 4.68 9.79
N GLU A 256 -0.32 5.04 8.54
CA GLU A 256 0.69 4.46 7.66
C GLU A 256 1.67 5.57 7.29
N GLY A 257 2.97 5.32 7.44
CA GLY A 257 4.03 6.19 6.95
C GLY A 257 4.89 5.44 5.95
N PHE A 258 5.32 6.14 4.90
CA PHE A 258 6.05 5.55 3.79
C PHE A 258 7.19 6.46 3.34
N TYR A 259 8.31 5.83 2.97
CA TYR A 259 9.45 6.43 2.30
C TYR A 259 9.93 5.42 1.24
N ARG A 260 9.85 5.78 -0.04
CA ARG A 260 10.12 4.88 -1.18
C ARG A 260 9.34 3.56 -1.11
N THR A 261 8.18 3.58 -0.46
CA THR A 261 7.29 2.42 -0.27
C THR A 261 5.92 2.79 -0.81
N GLY A 262 5.43 2.05 -1.81
CA GLY A 262 4.20 2.44 -2.52
C GLY A 262 2.94 2.42 -1.65
N HIS A 263 2.02 3.33 -1.95
CA HIS A 263 0.66 3.36 -1.39
C HIS A 263 -0.38 3.29 -2.51
N TYR A 264 -1.62 2.97 -2.13
CA TYR A 264 -2.73 2.83 -3.07
C TYR A 264 -3.48 4.16 -3.25
N HIS A 265 -4.26 4.26 -4.33
CA HIS A 265 -5.08 5.43 -4.65
C HIS A 265 -6.39 5.46 -3.84
N TRP A 266 -7.07 6.62 -3.80
CA TRP A 266 -8.39 6.76 -3.17
C TRP A 266 -9.59 6.60 -4.12
N GLY A 267 -9.37 6.31 -5.40
CA GLY A 267 -10.44 6.17 -6.41
C GLY A 267 -11.62 5.24 -6.05
N TYR A 268 -11.39 4.10 -5.38
CA TYR A 268 -12.50 3.22 -4.92
C TYR A 268 -13.19 3.71 -3.65
N GLU A 269 -12.74 4.83 -3.10
CA GLU A 269 -13.20 5.43 -1.86
C GLU A 269 -13.75 6.85 -2.10
N GLY A 270 -14.29 7.10 -3.31
CA GLY A 270 -14.95 8.35 -3.68
C GLY A 270 -14.03 9.47 -4.18
N ASP A 271 -12.75 9.19 -4.46
CA ASP A 271 -11.89 10.13 -5.19
C ASP A 271 -12.17 10.10 -6.69
N PHE A 272 -13.31 10.67 -7.07
CA PHE A 272 -13.86 10.62 -8.43
C PHE A 272 -13.05 11.41 -9.47
N PHE A 273 -12.19 12.32 -9.00
CA PHE A 273 -11.31 13.16 -9.83
C PHE A 273 -9.83 12.79 -9.68
N GLY A 274 -9.48 11.69 -8.98
CA GLY A 274 -8.12 11.17 -8.93
C GLY A 274 -7.10 12.12 -8.28
N LEU A 275 -7.47 12.84 -7.23
CA LEU A 275 -6.56 13.75 -6.51
C LEU A 275 -5.46 13.02 -5.72
N TYR A 276 -5.71 11.80 -5.27
CA TYR A 276 -4.73 10.96 -4.56
C TYR A 276 -4.42 9.70 -5.39
N PRO A 277 -3.37 9.75 -6.24
CA PRO A 277 -3.02 8.69 -7.17
C PRO A 277 -2.36 7.48 -6.48
N GLU A 278 -2.22 6.39 -7.22
CA GLU A 278 -1.40 5.25 -6.80
C GLU A 278 0.08 5.58 -6.99
N ALA A 279 0.91 5.26 -5.99
CA ALA A 279 2.33 5.58 -5.98
C ALA A 279 3.22 4.32 -5.95
N ASN A 280 2.88 3.32 -6.77
CA ASN A 280 3.70 2.11 -6.97
C ASN A 280 4.57 2.25 -8.23
N TYR A 281 5.84 2.62 -8.06
CA TYR A 281 6.75 2.92 -9.17
C TYR A 281 7.70 1.79 -9.57
N GLY A 282 7.77 0.72 -8.80
CA GLY A 282 8.67 -0.41 -9.06
C GLY A 282 10.14 0.05 -9.21
N PRO A 283 10.89 -0.42 -10.22
CA PRO A 283 12.31 -0.10 -10.38
C PRO A 283 12.56 1.37 -10.76
N ASN A 284 11.54 2.12 -11.19
CA ASN A 284 11.74 3.49 -11.68
C ASN A 284 12.35 4.40 -10.60
N ILE A 285 11.93 4.27 -9.34
CA ILE A 285 12.49 5.07 -8.22
C ILE A 285 13.97 4.77 -7.95
N ASP A 286 14.46 3.58 -8.30
CA ASP A 286 15.87 3.23 -8.23
C ASP A 286 16.61 3.83 -9.44
N ILE A 287 16.09 3.61 -10.66
CA ILE A 287 16.66 4.15 -11.92
C ILE A 287 16.87 5.66 -11.80
N TYR A 288 15.80 6.40 -11.54
CA TYR A 288 15.85 7.87 -11.49
C TYR A 288 16.15 8.42 -10.09
N ASN A 289 16.58 7.57 -9.15
CA ASN A 289 16.95 7.96 -7.78
C ASN A 289 15.88 8.86 -7.09
N GLY A 290 14.60 8.61 -7.37
CA GLY A 290 13.47 9.41 -6.87
C GLY A 290 13.13 9.07 -5.43
N ILE A 291 12.93 10.04 -4.54
CA ILE A 291 12.66 9.75 -3.13
C ILE A 291 11.19 9.38 -2.87
N ALA A 292 10.30 9.64 -3.83
CA ALA A 292 8.90 9.31 -3.77
C ALA A 292 8.59 7.80 -3.61
N PRO A 293 7.44 7.46 -3.03
CA PRO A 293 6.58 8.36 -2.26
C PRO A 293 7.14 8.57 -0.84
N VAL A 294 6.90 9.75 -0.27
CA VAL A 294 7.26 10.12 1.11
C VAL A 294 6.11 10.84 1.78
N GLY A 295 5.61 10.28 2.88
CA GLY A 295 4.55 10.90 3.65
C GLY A 295 3.87 9.96 4.63
N PHE A 296 2.71 10.41 5.09
CA PHE A 296 1.84 9.70 6.01
C PHE A 296 0.41 9.70 5.50
N GLU A 297 -0.31 8.63 5.80
CA GLU A 297 -1.74 8.49 5.60
C GLU A 297 -2.39 8.08 6.93
N VAL A 298 -3.42 8.80 7.35
CA VAL A 298 -4.15 8.58 8.60
C VAL A 298 -5.61 8.29 8.28
N HIS A 299 -6.12 7.15 8.74
CA HIS A 299 -7.51 6.73 8.56
C HIS A 299 -8.24 6.81 9.90
N GLY A 300 -9.28 7.63 9.99
CA GLY A 300 -10.08 7.79 11.20
C GLY A 300 -10.99 6.59 11.46
N LYS A 301 -11.13 6.22 12.74
CA LYS A 301 -12.03 5.17 13.24
C LYS A 301 -13.07 5.75 14.19
N LYS A 302 -14.13 4.98 14.44
CA LYS A 302 -15.18 5.32 15.42
C LYS A 302 -15.82 6.69 15.12
N SER A 303 -15.68 7.66 16.01
CA SER A 303 -16.20 9.02 15.82
C SER A 303 -15.55 9.77 14.64
N LEU A 304 -14.38 9.30 14.18
CA LEU A 304 -13.66 9.85 13.02
C LEU A 304 -13.86 8.99 11.76
N ASN A 305 -14.77 8.01 11.79
CA ASN A 305 -15.03 7.18 10.61
C ASN A 305 -15.46 8.05 9.41
N GLY A 306 -14.90 7.73 8.24
CA GLY A 306 -15.05 8.49 7.01
C GLY A 306 -13.94 9.51 6.76
N LEU A 307 -13.19 9.92 7.79
CA LEU A 307 -12.07 10.86 7.64
C LEU A 307 -10.79 10.12 7.23
N LYS A 308 -10.13 10.58 6.17
CA LYS A 308 -8.74 10.25 5.84
C LYS A 308 -7.93 11.50 5.61
N VAL A 309 -6.67 11.47 6.03
CA VAL A 309 -5.72 12.56 5.81
C VAL A 309 -4.44 11.99 5.24
N ALA A 310 -3.95 12.49 4.11
CA ALA A 310 -2.64 12.19 3.58
C ALA A 310 -1.80 13.47 3.60
N PHE A 311 -0.55 13.40 4.07
CA PHE A 311 0.34 14.56 4.08
C PHE A 311 1.80 14.15 3.98
N GLY A 312 2.60 14.91 3.26
CA GLY A 312 4.00 14.58 3.08
C GLY A 312 4.71 15.52 2.12
N PRO A 313 6.06 15.47 2.09
CA PRO A 313 6.86 16.28 1.19
C PRO A 313 6.74 15.85 -0.28
N GLU A 314 6.42 14.59 -0.55
CA GLU A 314 6.25 14.07 -1.92
C GLU A 314 5.33 12.84 -1.89
N LEU A 315 4.02 13.04 -1.76
CA LEU A 315 3.05 11.95 -1.62
C LEU A 315 3.07 11.00 -2.84
N TRP A 316 3.28 11.52 -4.04
CA TRP A 316 3.55 10.78 -5.26
C TRP A 316 4.70 11.46 -6.01
N TRP A 317 5.33 10.76 -6.95
CA TRP A 317 6.47 11.28 -7.69
C TRP A 317 6.13 12.59 -8.42
N GLY A 318 6.89 13.65 -8.12
CA GLY A 318 6.69 14.98 -8.67
C GLY A 318 5.60 15.78 -7.97
N ALA A 319 5.05 15.27 -6.86
CA ALA A 319 4.14 16.04 -6.02
C ALA A 319 4.88 17.17 -5.32
N ASN A 320 4.22 18.32 -5.21
CA ASN A 320 4.57 19.33 -4.23
C ASN A 320 4.35 18.76 -2.81
N PRO A 321 5.04 19.30 -1.79
CA PRO A 321 4.67 19.08 -0.40
C PRO A 321 3.19 19.42 -0.20
N ALA A 322 2.38 18.47 0.22
CA ALA A 322 0.93 18.62 0.18
C ALA A 322 0.22 17.98 1.38
N VAL A 323 -1.02 18.44 1.59
CA VAL A 323 -2.00 17.81 2.47
C VAL A 323 -3.30 17.56 1.71
N LEU A 324 -3.87 16.37 1.90
CA LEU A 324 -5.18 15.99 1.41
C LEU A 324 -6.04 15.56 2.58
N VAL A 325 -7.27 16.05 2.62
CA VAL A 325 -8.29 15.67 3.58
C VAL A 325 -9.49 15.14 2.82
N LYS A 326 -9.85 13.88 3.07
CA LYS A 326 -11.05 13.24 2.55
C LYS A 326 -12.03 12.99 3.66
N TYR A 327 -13.30 13.29 3.43
CA TYR A 327 -14.39 12.87 4.31
C TYR A 327 -15.52 12.22 3.51
N ALA A 328 -15.82 10.97 3.82
CA ALA A 328 -16.91 10.21 3.21
C ALA A 328 -18.00 9.90 4.24
N ARG A 329 -19.26 10.07 3.85
CA ARG A 329 -20.40 9.73 4.69
C ARG A 329 -21.58 9.24 3.87
N LYS A 330 -22.23 8.18 4.36
CA LYS A 330 -23.50 7.71 3.81
C LYS A 330 -24.67 8.56 4.33
N LEU A 331 -25.42 9.15 3.41
CA LEU A 331 -26.62 9.95 3.66
C LEU A 331 -27.80 9.31 2.92
N GLY A 332 -28.61 8.55 3.66
CA GLY A 332 -29.70 7.77 3.06
C GLY A 332 -29.19 6.71 2.07
N GLY A 333 -29.68 6.75 0.84
CA GLY A 333 -29.26 5.88 -0.26
C GLY A 333 -28.05 6.36 -1.05
N ALA A 334 -27.42 7.46 -0.65
CA ALA A 334 -26.26 8.03 -1.33
C ALA A 334 -25.02 8.05 -0.43
N GLU A 335 -23.86 7.82 -1.02
CA GLU A 335 -22.55 8.04 -0.43
C GLU A 335 -22.02 9.39 -0.93
N VAL A 336 -21.63 10.26 0.00
CA VAL A 336 -21.12 11.60 -0.30
C VAL A 336 -19.69 11.69 0.17
N THR A 337 -18.78 12.02 -0.74
CA THR A 337 -17.34 12.15 -0.48
C THR A 337 -16.86 13.53 -0.88
N GLY A 338 -16.24 14.23 0.06
CA GLY A 338 -15.52 15.48 -0.19
C GLY A 338 -14.03 15.30 -0.04
N ILE A 339 -13.23 15.87 -0.95
CA ILE A 339 -11.77 15.90 -0.84
C ILE A 339 -11.29 17.34 -0.98
N TYR A 340 -10.42 17.75 -0.07
CA TYR A 340 -9.67 18.99 -0.16
C TYR A 340 -8.18 18.67 -0.27
N HIS A 341 -7.49 19.27 -1.23
CA HIS A 341 -6.06 19.12 -1.49
C HIS A 341 -5.41 20.50 -1.51
N GLU A 342 -4.30 20.65 -0.82
CA GLU A 342 -3.53 21.88 -0.81
C GLU A 342 -2.04 21.57 -0.88
N ASP A 343 -1.38 22.14 -1.89
CA ASP A 343 0.06 22.24 -1.93
C ASP A 343 0.51 23.30 -0.92
N LEU A 344 1.41 22.90 -0.03
CA LEU A 344 1.93 23.71 1.06
C LEU A 344 3.15 24.53 0.65
N ASP A 345 3.90 24.05 -0.34
CA ASP A 345 5.12 24.67 -0.85
C ASP A 345 5.42 24.18 -2.28
N GLU A 346 6.41 24.79 -2.94
CA GLU A 346 6.96 24.30 -4.21
C GLU A 346 7.89 23.11 -3.98
N GLN A 347 7.92 22.16 -4.93
CA GLN A 347 8.85 21.03 -4.87
C GLN A 347 10.30 21.54 -4.87
N ALA A 348 11.11 21.10 -3.89
CA ALA A 348 12.52 21.46 -3.85
C ALA A 348 13.27 20.83 -5.06
N PRO A 349 14.22 21.56 -5.71
CA PRO A 349 14.87 21.12 -6.96
C PRO A 349 15.59 19.77 -6.92
N ALA A 350 15.87 19.23 -5.73
CA ALA A 350 16.66 18.02 -5.52
C ALA A 350 15.85 16.79 -5.07
N VAL A 351 14.51 16.87 -5.05
CA VAL A 351 13.63 15.83 -4.48
C VAL A 351 13.41 14.66 -5.45
N SER A 352 13.17 14.94 -6.73
CA SER A 352 13.03 13.90 -7.75
C SER A 352 13.69 14.32 -9.06
N SER A 353 14.64 13.53 -9.57
CA SER A 353 15.22 13.81 -10.88
C SER A 353 14.14 13.62 -11.97
N PHE A 354 14.09 14.55 -12.93
CA PHE A 354 13.22 14.53 -14.12
C PHE A 354 11.71 14.74 -13.96
N ALA A 355 11.20 15.10 -12.78
CA ALA A 355 9.82 15.59 -12.66
C ALA A 355 9.75 17.06 -13.09
N VAL A 356 8.73 17.42 -13.87
CA VAL A 356 8.46 18.83 -14.22
C VAL A 356 7.76 19.48 -13.03
N PRO A 357 8.34 20.50 -12.39
CA PRO A 357 7.69 21.17 -11.27
C PRO A 357 6.36 21.77 -11.71
N VAL A 358 5.32 21.54 -10.91
CA VAL A 358 3.99 22.14 -11.13
C VAL A 358 3.78 23.28 -10.15
N PRO A 359 3.20 24.41 -10.57
CA PRO A 359 2.87 25.50 -9.66
C PRO A 359 1.95 25.01 -8.53
N PRO A 360 2.15 25.46 -7.28
CA PRO A 360 1.30 25.09 -6.16
C PRO A 360 -0.17 25.38 -6.45
N THR A 361 -1.03 24.47 -6.04
CA THR A 361 -2.47 24.58 -6.26
C THR A 361 -3.30 24.10 -5.07
N ARG A 362 -4.57 24.48 -5.09
CA ARG A 362 -5.61 24.04 -4.15
C ARG A 362 -6.73 23.44 -4.95
N ARG A 363 -7.24 22.30 -4.51
CA ARG A 363 -8.31 21.59 -5.20
C ARG A 363 -9.35 21.13 -4.20
N ALA A 364 -10.63 21.27 -4.57
CA ALA A 364 -11.74 20.76 -3.79
C ALA A 364 -12.67 19.97 -4.71
N THR A 365 -13.07 18.78 -4.27
CA THR A 365 -14.02 17.93 -4.99
C THR A 365 -15.17 17.54 -4.10
N LEU A 366 -16.33 17.36 -4.72
CA LEU A 366 -17.50 16.75 -4.11
C LEU A 366 -18.01 15.68 -5.06
N HIS A 367 -18.20 14.48 -4.54
CA HIS A 367 -18.70 13.31 -5.26
C HIS A 367 -19.90 12.73 -4.52
N VAL A 368 -20.91 12.34 -5.28
CA VAL A 368 -22.12 11.67 -4.79
C VAL A 368 -22.33 10.41 -5.61
N ALA A 369 -22.33 9.25 -4.96
CA ALA A 369 -22.65 7.96 -5.54
C ALA A 369 -23.98 7.43 -4.98
N THR A 370 -24.86 6.94 -5.84
CA THR A 370 -26.11 6.29 -5.42
C THR A 370 -26.51 5.19 -6.39
N GLU A 371 -27.36 4.27 -5.94
CA GLU A 371 -27.91 3.21 -6.79
C GLU A 371 -29.43 3.27 -6.77
N VAL A 372 -30.04 3.32 -7.95
CA VAL A 372 -31.49 3.36 -8.13
C VAL A 372 -31.91 2.26 -9.09
N GLY A 373 -32.58 1.23 -8.57
CA GLY A 373 -33.13 0.15 -9.39
C GLY A 373 -32.08 -0.67 -10.17
N GLY A 374 -30.86 -0.82 -9.62
CA GLY A 374 -29.75 -1.52 -10.26
C GLY A 374 -28.93 -0.67 -11.24
N LEU A 375 -29.25 0.63 -11.36
CA LEU A 375 -28.42 1.62 -12.05
C LEU A 375 -27.61 2.40 -11.01
N GLY A 376 -26.28 2.27 -11.07
CA GLY A 376 -25.35 3.11 -10.33
C GLY A 376 -25.20 4.47 -11.01
N ILE A 377 -25.24 5.54 -10.21
CA ILE A 377 -25.14 6.92 -10.64
C ILE A 377 -24.08 7.61 -9.77
N ASP A 378 -23.04 8.12 -10.41
CA ASP A 378 -21.99 8.92 -9.82
C ASP A 378 -22.04 10.32 -10.42
N LEU A 379 -22.10 11.35 -9.56
CA LEU A 379 -22.04 12.75 -9.96
C LEU A 379 -20.96 13.44 -9.14
N GLY A 380 -20.13 14.27 -9.76
CA GLY A 380 -19.15 15.05 -9.05
C GLY A 380 -18.82 16.38 -9.69
N GLY A 381 -18.33 17.29 -8.86
CA GLY A 381 -17.76 18.58 -9.26
C GLY A 381 -16.37 18.77 -8.67
N ILE A 382 -15.53 19.48 -9.40
CA ILE A 382 -14.19 19.90 -8.98
C ILE A 382 -14.06 21.42 -9.09
N TRP A 383 -13.33 21.99 -8.14
CA TRP A 383 -12.74 23.31 -8.21
C TRP A 383 -11.22 23.18 -8.07
N SER A 384 -10.47 23.76 -9.00
CA SER A 384 -9.01 23.64 -9.08
C SER A 384 -8.29 24.96 -8.84
N GLY A 385 -8.59 25.60 -7.71
CA GLY A 385 -7.81 26.72 -7.20
C GLY A 385 -8.06 28.01 -7.96
N ASN A 386 -7.34 29.06 -7.58
CA ASN A 386 -7.35 30.36 -8.26
C ASN A 386 -5.94 30.82 -8.67
N THR A 387 -4.93 29.97 -8.51
CA THR A 387 -3.52 30.35 -8.71
C THR A 387 -3.19 30.70 -10.16
N ARG A 388 -3.97 30.18 -11.11
CA ARG A 388 -3.87 30.52 -12.54
C ARG A 388 -4.87 31.57 -13.02
N VAL A 389 -5.76 32.07 -12.15
CA VAL A 389 -6.75 33.07 -12.57
C VAL A 389 -6.04 34.38 -12.87
N GLY A 390 -6.25 34.91 -14.07
CA GLY A 390 -5.55 36.08 -14.60
C GLY A 390 -4.30 35.76 -15.43
N ASP A 391 -3.91 34.48 -15.55
CA ASP A 391 -2.86 34.10 -16.50
C ASP A 391 -3.36 34.29 -17.94
N SER A 392 -2.58 34.99 -18.76
CA SER A 392 -2.86 35.08 -20.19
C SER A 392 -2.51 33.79 -20.92
N PHE A 393 -3.38 33.37 -21.83
CA PHE A 393 -3.15 32.23 -22.71
C PHE A 393 -3.46 32.60 -24.17
N GLN A 394 -2.93 31.79 -25.09
CA GLN A 394 -3.15 31.98 -26.52
C GLN A 394 -3.97 30.83 -27.09
N ILE A 395 -5.01 31.18 -27.85
CA ILE A 395 -5.81 30.24 -28.64
C ILE A 395 -5.36 30.36 -30.08
N VAL A 396 -4.92 29.26 -30.66
CA VAL A 396 -4.52 29.21 -32.07
C VAL A 396 -5.61 28.49 -32.84
N ASP A 397 -6.27 29.21 -33.74
CA ASP A 397 -7.26 28.65 -34.67
C ASP A 397 -6.72 28.67 -36.10
N GLY A 398 -7.07 27.66 -36.90
CA GLY A 398 -6.66 27.52 -38.29
C GLY A 398 -5.72 26.36 -38.59
N THR A 399 -5.10 26.40 -39.76
CA THR A 399 -4.26 25.31 -40.31
C THR A 399 -2.83 25.80 -40.52
N SER A 400 -1.88 24.86 -40.63
CA SER A 400 -0.47 25.17 -40.91
C SER A 400 -0.30 26.21 -42.03
N GLY A 401 0.29 27.36 -41.69
CA GLY A 401 0.51 28.48 -42.62
C GLY A 401 -0.56 29.59 -42.59
N ASN A 402 -1.68 29.40 -41.88
CA ASN A 402 -2.73 30.41 -41.69
C ASN A 402 -3.35 30.26 -40.29
N TYR A 403 -2.59 30.65 -39.27
CA TYR A 403 -3.04 30.63 -37.89
C TYR A 403 -3.52 32.01 -37.45
N GLN A 404 -4.70 32.07 -36.84
CA GLN A 404 -5.18 33.22 -36.08
C GLN A 404 -4.86 32.97 -34.61
N VAL A 405 -4.12 33.90 -34.01
CA VAL A 405 -3.77 33.83 -32.59
C VAL A 405 -4.66 34.81 -31.85
N PHE A 406 -5.49 34.29 -30.96
CA PHE A 406 -6.26 35.05 -30.00
C PHE A 406 -5.56 34.98 -28.65
N GLN A 407 -5.64 36.05 -27.87
CA GLN A 407 -5.17 36.07 -26.48
C GLN A 407 -6.37 36.32 -25.58
N ASP A 408 -6.45 35.56 -24.50
CA ASP A 408 -7.49 35.69 -23.47
C ASP A 408 -6.86 35.37 -22.11
N ASP A 409 -7.58 35.64 -21.02
CA ASP A 409 -7.11 35.42 -19.66
C ASP A 409 -7.94 34.34 -18.96
N ILE A 410 -7.30 33.54 -18.10
CA ILE A 410 -8.00 32.52 -17.33
C ILE A 410 -8.98 33.17 -16.34
N GLU A 411 -10.25 32.82 -16.44
CA GLU A 411 -11.30 33.28 -15.54
C GLU A 411 -11.59 32.25 -14.44
N SER A 412 -12.30 32.68 -13.38
CA SER A 412 -12.71 31.77 -12.30
C SER A 412 -13.55 30.59 -12.79
N LYS A 413 -14.37 30.76 -13.82
CA LYS A 413 -15.19 29.67 -14.40
C LYS A 413 -14.33 28.54 -14.97
N ASP A 414 -13.12 28.84 -15.43
CA ASP A 414 -12.20 27.88 -16.05
C ASP A 414 -11.52 26.96 -15.02
N THR A 415 -11.70 27.26 -13.73
CA THR A 415 -11.20 26.45 -12.61
C THR A 415 -12.18 25.35 -12.19
N PHE A 416 -13.41 25.36 -12.72
CA PHE A 416 -14.44 24.40 -12.38
C PHE A 416 -14.58 23.29 -13.43
N GLY A 417 -14.94 22.11 -12.97
CA GLY A 417 -15.25 20.96 -13.81
C GLY A 417 -16.35 20.10 -13.22
N GLY A 418 -17.00 19.32 -14.07
CA GLY A 418 -18.06 18.40 -13.68
C GLY A 418 -17.92 17.06 -14.38
N LYS A 419 -18.28 16.00 -13.68
CA LYS A 419 -18.22 14.63 -14.19
C LYS A 419 -19.45 13.86 -13.75
N ILE A 420 -19.95 13.00 -14.63
CA ILE A 420 -21.04 12.07 -14.35
C ILE A 420 -20.68 10.68 -14.88
N LYS A 421 -21.06 9.63 -14.16
CA LYS A 421 -20.87 8.25 -14.58
C LYS A 421 -22.08 7.40 -14.21
N PHE A 422 -22.44 6.51 -15.11
CA PHE A 422 -23.51 5.54 -14.98
C PHE A 422 -22.93 4.15 -15.09
N THR A 423 -23.40 3.24 -14.25
CA THR A 423 -23.02 1.82 -14.29
C THR A 423 -24.24 0.93 -14.18
N PHE A 424 -24.26 -0.16 -14.94
CA PHE A 424 -25.36 -1.11 -14.92
C PHE A 424 -24.84 -2.53 -15.14
N SER A 425 -25.27 -3.45 -14.27
CA SER A 425 -24.89 -4.86 -14.34
C SER A 425 -26.13 -5.75 -14.22
N LYS A 426 -26.38 -6.57 -15.24
CA LYS A 426 -27.50 -7.53 -15.24
C LYS A 426 -27.18 -8.79 -16.04
N GLY A 427 -27.14 -9.92 -15.34
CA GLY A 427 -26.89 -11.23 -15.95
C GLY A 427 -25.51 -11.29 -16.60
N ARG A 428 -25.48 -11.40 -17.93
CA ARG A 428 -24.24 -11.48 -18.73
C ARG A 428 -23.74 -10.13 -19.23
N TRP A 429 -24.45 -9.06 -18.93
CA TRP A 429 -24.18 -7.71 -19.43
C TRP A 429 -23.67 -6.81 -18.32
N ASN A 430 -22.59 -6.09 -18.61
CA ASN A 430 -22.22 -4.89 -17.86
C ASN A 430 -22.10 -3.73 -18.83
N TRP A 431 -22.52 -2.55 -18.42
CA TRP A 431 -22.42 -1.33 -19.21
C TRP A 431 -22.04 -0.17 -18.31
N TYR A 432 -21.25 0.73 -18.85
CA TYR A 432 -21.00 2.01 -18.23
C TYR A 432 -20.95 3.12 -19.27
N ALA A 433 -21.30 4.32 -18.83
CA ALA A 433 -21.07 5.55 -19.59
C ALA A 433 -20.64 6.64 -18.63
N SER A 434 -19.71 7.49 -19.04
CA SER A 434 -19.31 8.68 -18.30
C SER A 434 -19.14 9.86 -19.24
N GLY A 435 -19.38 11.05 -18.71
CA GLY A 435 -19.08 12.30 -19.38
C GLY A 435 -18.40 13.26 -18.41
N ALA A 436 -17.44 14.02 -18.92
CA ALA A 436 -16.78 15.08 -18.17
C ALA A 436 -16.73 16.36 -19.01
N ALA A 437 -16.87 17.49 -18.32
CA ALA A 437 -16.63 18.81 -18.88
C ALA A 437 -15.75 19.59 -17.89
N MET A 438 -14.52 19.89 -18.31
CA MET A 438 -13.49 20.48 -17.47
C MET A 438 -13.11 21.84 -18.02
N GLY A 439 -13.14 22.87 -17.18
CA GLY A 439 -12.59 24.19 -17.52
C GLY A 439 -11.09 24.13 -17.85
N LEU A 440 -10.56 25.20 -18.44
CA LEU A 440 -9.20 25.24 -19.00
C LEU A 440 -8.12 24.80 -18.00
N VAL A 441 -8.30 25.12 -16.71
CA VAL A 441 -7.34 24.81 -15.64
C VAL A 441 -7.96 23.96 -14.52
N ALA A 442 -9.12 23.33 -14.78
CA ALA A 442 -9.78 22.42 -13.86
C ALA A 442 -9.07 21.05 -13.81
N ASN A 443 -7.86 21.01 -13.25
CA ASN A 443 -7.00 19.82 -13.27
C ASN A 443 -7.30 18.86 -12.11
N GLY A 444 -7.82 17.69 -12.43
CA GLY A 444 -7.87 16.52 -11.55
C GLY A 444 -6.63 15.64 -11.73
N GLY A 445 -6.85 14.33 -11.68
CA GLY A 445 -5.88 13.28 -11.99
C GLY A 445 -6.56 12.10 -12.69
N ALA A 446 -5.74 11.15 -13.15
CA ALA A 446 -6.22 10.03 -13.94
C ALA A 446 -7.20 9.12 -13.17
N ASP A 447 -8.09 8.43 -13.89
CA ASP A 447 -8.98 7.43 -13.30
C ASP A 447 -8.25 6.07 -13.09
N TYR A 448 -7.86 5.81 -11.85
CA TYR A 448 -7.18 4.57 -11.43
C TYR A 448 -8.15 3.38 -11.27
N THR A 449 -9.47 3.60 -11.26
CA THR A 449 -10.46 2.52 -11.06
C THR A 449 -10.59 1.65 -12.30
N GLN A 450 -10.83 0.35 -12.13
CA GLN A 450 -11.06 -0.55 -13.26
C GLN A 450 -12.45 -0.29 -13.86
N THR A 451 -12.51 -0.17 -15.18
CA THR A 451 -13.79 -0.18 -15.92
C THR A 451 -14.26 -1.61 -16.09
N PHE A 452 -15.56 -1.83 -16.31
CA PHE A 452 -16.08 -3.19 -16.55
C PHE A 452 -15.39 -3.91 -17.70
N THR A 453 -14.92 -3.16 -18.70
CA THR A 453 -14.24 -3.70 -19.88
C THR A 453 -12.76 -4.04 -19.66
N GLY A 454 -12.16 -3.58 -18.55
CA GLY A 454 -10.73 -3.76 -18.28
C GLY A 454 -9.78 -2.92 -19.15
N TRP A 455 -10.27 -2.15 -20.12
CA TRP A 455 -9.44 -1.28 -20.95
C TRP A 455 -8.85 -0.11 -20.18
N ARG A 456 -7.67 0.34 -20.64
CA ARG A 456 -6.95 1.51 -20.11
C ARG A 456 -7.33 2.83 -20.79
N LEU A 457 -8.14 2.79 -21.86
CA LEU A 457 -8.69 3.99 -22.48
C LEU A 457 -9.75 4.59 -21.54
N LYS A 458 -9.38 5.67 -20.86
CA LYS A 458 -10.17 6.33 -19.82
C LYS A 458 -9.97 7.86 -19.90
N ASP A 459 -10.78 8.57 -19.13
CA ASP A 459 -10.61 9.99 -18.83
C ASP A 459 -9.24 10.26 -18.21
N SER A 460 -8.48 11.21 -18.78
CA SER A 460 -7.18 11.64 -18.27
C SER A 460 -7.28 12.45 -16.98
N GLY A 461 -8.44 13.06 -16.70
CA GLY A 461 -8.66 13.97 -15.59
C GLY A 461 -7.98 15.34 -15.74
N SER A 462 -7.33 15.61 -16.88
CA SER A 462 -6.75 16.93 -17.16
C SER A 462 -7.84 18.00 -17.35
N GLY A 463 -7.50 19.27 -17.12
CA GLY A 463 -8.33 20.39 -17.56
C GLY A 463 -8.40 20.51 -19.07
N ASN A 464 -9.13 21.53 -19.54
CA ASN A 464 -9.28 21.88 -20.95
C ASN A 464 -9.75 20.70 -21.83
N GLN A 465 -10.82 20.03 -21.40
CA GLN A 465 -11.40 18.96 -22.20
C GLN A 465 -12.88 18.75 -21.93
N MET A 466 -13.56 18.25 -22.95
CA MET A 466 -14.86 17.61 -22.82
C MET A 466 -14.76 16.18 -23.34
N ASN A 467 -15.23 15.21 -22.57
CA ASN A 467 -15.18 13.82 -22.99
C ASN A 467 -16.47 13.05 -22.71
N VAL A 468 -16.68 12.02 -23.53
CA VAL A 468 -17.72 11.01 -23.37
C VAL A 468 -17.09 9.65 -23.58
N LEU A 469 -17.21 8.80 -22.57
CA LEU A 469 -16.67 7.45 -22.54
C LEU A 469 -17.82 6.47 -22.33
N SER A 470 -17.85 5.35 -23.05
CA SER A 470 -18.78 4.26 -22.77
C SER A 470 -18.21 2.91 -23.16
N GLY A 471 -18.56 1.88 -22.41
CA GLY A 471 -18.17 0.51 -22.71
C GLY A 471 -19.21 -0.49 -22.25
N ILE A 472 -19.23 -1.64 -22.92
CA ILE A 472 -20.13 -2.76 -22.64
C ILE A 472 -19.27 -4.01 -22.49
N THR A 473 -19.62 -4.90 -21.56
CA THR A 473 -19.14 -6.29 -21.59
C THR A 473 -20.30 -7.26 -21.73
N TYR A 474 -20.08 -8.29 -22.55
CA TYR A 474 -21.00 -9.40 -22.71
C TYR A 474 -20.27 -10.74 -22.59
N GLN A 475 -20.68 -11.55 -21.61
CA GLN A 475 -20.09 -12.86 -21.35
C GLN A 475 -20.75 -13.96 -22.20
N MET A 476 -19.97 -14.65 -23.03
CA MET A 476 -20.34 -15.78 -23.87
C MET A 476 -19.62 -17.07 -23.42
N GLY A 477 -20.05 -17.64 -22.29
CA GLY A 477 -19.38 -18.81 -21.70
C GLY A 477 -17.96 -18.45 -21.26
N ASN A 478 -16.94 -19.05 -21.89
CA ASN A 478 -15.52 -18.77 -21.61
C ASN A 478 -14.98 -17.52 -22.34
N TRP A 479 -15.76 -16.91 -23.24
CA TRP A 479 -15.36 -15.73 -23.99
C TRP A 479 -16.06 -14.48 -23.46
N GLN A 480 -15.41 -13.33 -23.54
CA GLN A 480 -16.00 -12.03 -23.24
C GLN A 480 -15.75 -11.06 -24.39
N VAL A 481 -16.78 -10.33 -24.81
CA VAL A 481 -16.67 -9.23 -25.77
C VAL A 481 -16.84 -7.92 -25.02
N ALA A 482 -15.87 -7.01 -25.17
CA ALA A 482 -15.77 -5.81 -24.33
C ALA A 482 -15.44 -4.53 -25.15
N PRO A 483 -16.31 -4.01 -26.03
CA PRO A 483 -16.05 -2.76 -26.74
C PRO A 483 -15.96 -1.58 -25.77
N ASN A 484 -15.09 -0.63 -26.10
CA ASN A 484 -14.90 0.61 -25.34
C ASN A 484 -14.66 1.78 -26.30
N PHE A 485 -15.30 2.91 -26.02
CA PHE A 485 -15.28 4.09 -26.87
C PHE A 485 -15.03 5.34 -26.03
N LEU A 486 -14.10 6.18 -26.46
CA LEU A 486 -13.84 7.51 -25.92
C LEU A 486 -13.92 8.53 -27.05
N TRP A 487 -14.73 9.56 -26.86
CA TRP A 487 -14.64 10.81 -27.59
C TRP A 487 -14.13 11.89 -26.65
N GLN A 488 -13.17 12.68 -27.10
CA GLN A 488 -12.58 13.77 -26.34
C GLN A 488 -12.35 14.95 -27.28
N LYS A 489 -12.68 16.15 -26.82
CA LYS A 489 -12.42 17.43 -27.48
C LYS A 489 -11.64 18.33 -26.56
#